data_AF-A0A951JDE0-F1
#
_entry.id   AF-A0A951JDE0-F1
#
_cell.length_a   1.000
_cell.length_b   1.000
_cell.length_c   1.000
_cell.angle_alpha   90.00
_cell.angle_beta   90.00
_cell.angle_gamma   90.00
#
_symmetry.space_group_name_H-M   'P 1'
#
loop_
_entity.id
_entity.type
_entity.pdbx_description
1 polymer ?
#
loop_
_entity_poly.entity_id
_entity_poly.type
_entity_poly.pdbx_seq_one_letter_code
_entity_poly.pdbx_strand_id
1 'polypeptide(L)'
;MIRIVPLFLATILAAAGAGSAAQEPTGSVEGIVHDSTSGLPLADAAVFLWDTPHRTATDATGRFTLDSVPAGAYDLLFFHERLASLGLSAGPVQVRVRPGERVSVDLATPSMETVLGGLCALEEGEGSAAAVGRVSDATSGVSLPGARVHVSWVPEGGRAAETRSVLSDDAGWYRACALPAGERVAVVASFLDRASPRREISLGHDEVRAVDLGVGTARSARLRGTLVDGHTGERIGGAEVWLEGTSRRMVSSPDGDFAFPELTPGAYTLGVRHLAYGSRTDSLNLSGGSDVSVSVALDSRAVPLDPITVTVEGAELADRAIGGTLITRAQVDEIRGRARDLAEVLRGLRQTGIVVRRSTAGLCIGFTQGQARMSFRGDCVPALVYIDNVRAADPQVAATLPVEAIDRIILLRPVEAGNLFGMGSGSGVVLIYTKSR
;
A
#
# COMPACT_ATOMS: atom_id res chain seq x y z
N MET A 1 48.53 -109.90 8.19
CA MET A 1 48.48 -108.90 7.10
C MET A 1 47.38 -109.39 6.15
N ILE A 2 46.20 -108.79 6.00
CA ILE A 2 45.76 -107.39 5.90
C ILE A 2 44.29 -107.33 6.36
N ARG A 3 43.91 -106.33 7.18
CA ARG A 3 42.52 -106.03 7.58
C ARG A 3 41.89 -105.14 6.51
N ILE A 4 40.78 -105.55 5.92
CA ILE A 4 39.98 -104.77 4.96
C ILE A 4 38.79 -104.13 5.71
N VAL A 5 38.65 -102.82 5.56
CA VAL A 5 37.59 -101.96 6.10
C VAL A 5 36.39 -101.96 5.14
N PRO A 6 35.12 -102.04 5.61
CA PRO A 6 33.97 -101.83 4.74
C PRO A 6 33.67 -100.33 4.58
N LEU A 7 33.60 -99.90 3.33
CA LEU A 7 33.27 -98.55 2.89
C LEU A 7 31.74 -98.38 2.90
N PHE A 8 31.21 -97.48 3.73
CA PHE A 8 29.80 -97.08 3.70
C PHE A 8 29.56 -96.14 2.50
N LEU A 9 28.68 -96.55 1.59
CA LEU A 9 28.19 -95.71 0.48
C LEU A 9 26.92 -94.98 0.95
N ALA A 10 27.03 -93.67 1.20
CA ALA A 10 25.88 -92.81 1.49
C ALA A 10 25.44 -92.10 0.20
N THR A 11 24.29 -92.48 -0.34
CA THR A 11 23.59 -91.77 -1.42
C THR A 11 22.98 -90.48 -0.88
N ILE A 12 23.51 -89.33 -1.29
CA ILE A 12 22.94 -88.00 -1.03
C ILE A 12 21.92 -87.68 -2.13
N LEU A 13 20.66 -87.56 -1.75
CA LEU A 13 19.56 -87.09 -2.60
C LEU A 13 19.60 -85.55 -2.60
N ALA A 14 20.03 -84.94 -3.70
CA ALA A 14 20.01 -83.48 -3.86
C ALA A 14 18.58 -83.03 -4.22
N ALA A 15 17.84 -82.51 -3.24
CA ALA A 15 16.60 -81.78 -3.48
C ALA A 15 16.96 -80.37 -4.00
N ALA A 16 16.69 -80.11 -5.28
CA ALA A 16 16.74 -78.77 -5.85
C ALA A 16 15.58 -77.95 -5.24
N GLY A 17 15.88 -77.19 -4.18
CA GLY A 17 14.99 -76.15 -3.69
C GLY A 17 14.94 -75.02 -4.70
N ALA A 18 13.85 -74.92 -5.46
CA ALA A 18 13.50 -73.70 -6.15
C ALA A 18 13.31 -72.60 -5.08
N GLY A 19 14.26 -71.68 -4.98
CA GLY A 19 14.08 -70.48 -4.17
C GLY A 19 12.94 -69.67 -4.74
N SER A 20 11.79 -69.63 -4.07
CA SER A 20 10.84 -68.53 -4.24
C SER A 20 11.58 -67.25 -3.91
N ALA A 21 11.88 -66.43 -4.91
CA ALA A 21 12.15 -65.03 -4.68
C ALA A 21 10.91 -64.47 -3.97
N ALA A 22 11.06 -64.05 -2.71
CA ALA A 22 10.01 -63.31 -2.03
C ALA A 22 9.76 -62.05 -2.84
N GLN A 23 8.60 -62.00 -3.52
CA GLN A 23 8.22 -60.84 -4.30
C GLN A 23 8.09 -59.67 -3.33
N GLU A 24 8.90 -58.62 -3.53
CA GLU A 24 8.84 -57.45 -2.66
C GLU A 24 7.40 -56.94 -2.63
N PRO A 25 6.90 -56.56 -1.45
CA PRO A 25 5.53 -56.08 -1.35
C PRO A 25 5.39 -54.79 -2.15
N THR A 26 4.63 -54.87 -3.24
CA THR A 26 4.42 -53.78 -4.20
C THR A 26 2.99 -53.25 -4.13
N GLY A 27 2.79 -52.03 -4.60
CA GLY A 27 1.50 -51.41 -4.88
C GLY A 27 1.45 -50.87 -6.31
N SER A 28 0.49 -49.99 -6.57
CA SER A 28 0.31 -49.30 -7.86
C SER A 28 0.04 -47.82 -7.65
N VAL A 29 0.47 -46.99 -8.59
CA VAL A 29 0.18 -45.54 -8.63
C VAL A 29 -0.54 -45.24 -9.93
N GLU A 30 -1.72 -44.64 -9.86
CA GLU A 30 -2.52 -44.27 -11.02
C GLU A 30 -2.98 -42.82 -10.93
N GLY A 31 -3.37 -42.25 -12.07
CA GLY A 31 -3.74 -40.84 -12.10
C GLY A 31 -4.06 -40.30 -13.48
N ILE A 32 -4.29 -38.99 -13.52
CA ILE A 32 -4.42 -38.22 -14.77
C ILE A 32 -3.38 -37.09 -14.73
N VAL A 33 -2.71 -36.84 -15.87
CA VAL A 33 -1.91 -35.63 -16.07
C VAL A 33 -2.75 -34.58 -16.80
N HIS A 34 -2.86 -33.40 -16.21
CA HIS A 34 -3.59 -32.27 -16.77
C HIS A 34 -2.64 -31.14 -17.19
N ASP A 35 -2.92 -30.56 -18.36
CA ASP A 35 -2.33 -29.31 -18.79
C ASP A 35 -3.19 -28.14 -18.33
N SER A 36 -2.77 -27.50 -17.23
CA SER A 36 -3.44 -26.33 -16.65
C SER A 36 -3.33 -25.07 -17.52
N THR A 37 -2.50 -25.07 -18.58
CA THR A 37 -2.38 -23.95 -19.54
C THR A 37 -3.45 -24.00 -20.62
N SER A 38 -3.93 -25.20 -20.98
CA SER A 38 -4.99 -25.42 -21.99
C SER A 38 -6.29 -25.97 -21.41
N GLY A 39 -6.32 -26.42 -20.16
CA GLY A 39 -7.49 -27.03 -19.52
C GLY A 39 -7.83 -28.43 -20.05
N LEU A 40 -6.87 -29.10 -20.71
CA LEU A 40 -7.04 -30.41 -21.35
C LEU A 40 -6.16 -31.46 -20.67
N PRO A 41 -6.55 -32.74 -20.65
CA PRO A 41 -5.65 -33.82 -20.26
C PRO A 41 -4.46 -33.89 -21.21
N LEU A 42 -3.30 -34.24 -20.66
CA LEU A 42 -2.02 -34.26 -21.38
C LEU A 42 -1.71 -35.70 -21.80
N ALA A 43 -1.88 -36.00 -23.09
CA ALA A 43 -1.46 -37.28 -23.68
C ALA A 43 0.06 -37.33 -23.89
N ASP A 44 0.64 -38.53 -23.97
CA ASP A 44 2.07 -38.75 -24.25
C ASP A 44 3.03 -38.06 -23.26
N ALA A 45 2.58 -37.80 -22.03
CA ALA A 45 3.40 -37.29 -20.95
C ALA A 45 4.17 -38.43 -20.29
N ALA A 46 5.50 -38.31 -20.22
CA ALA A 46 6.34 -39.27 -19.52
C ALA A 46 6.23 -39.08 -18.02
N VAL A 47 5.64 -40.04 -17.30
CA VAL A 47 5.46 -40.03 -15.84
C VAL A 47 6.44 -41.00 -15.21
N PHE A 48 7.16 -40.60 -14.17
CA PHE A 48 8.18 -41.43 -13.53
C PHE A 48 8.38 -41.11 -12.05
N LEU A 49 8.79 -42.14 -11.29
CA LEU A 49 9.18 -42.01 -9.89
C LEU A 49 10.69 -41.71 -9.83
N TRP A 50 11.06 -40.59 -9.21
CA TRP A 50 12.44 -40.14 -9.09
C TRP A 50 13.32 -41.20 -8.43
N ASP A 51 14.54 -41.36 -8.97
CA ASP A 51 15.53 -42.33 -8.49
C ASP A 51 15.08 -43.80 -8.53
N THR A 52 14.11 -44.13 -9.40
CA THR A 52 13.66 -45.50 -9.64
C THR A 52 13.56 -45.82 -11.13
N PRO A 53 13.48 -47.11 -11.52
CA PRO A 53 13.23 -47.48 -12.91
C PRO A 53 11.75 -47.35 -13.34
N HIS A 54 10.82 -47.00 -12.44
CA HIS A 54 9.39 -46.97 -12.72
C HIS A 54 9.01 -45.74 -13.54
N ARG A 55 8.53 -45.97 -14.76
CA ARG A 55 8.13 -44.96 -15.73
C ARG A 55 7.01 -45.48 -16.63
N THR A 56 6.14 -44.59 -17.06
CA THR A 56 5.02 -44.86 -17.95
C THR A 56 4.74 -43.61 -18.80
N ALA A 57 3.84 -43.73 -19.77
CA ALA A 57 3.34 -42.60 -20.55
C ALA A 57 1.83 -42.48 -20.36
N THR A 58 1.32 -41.26 -20.41
CA THR A 58 -0.13 -41.04 -20.37
C THR A 58 -0.79 -41.41 -21.68
N ASP A 59 -2.02 -41.92 -21.60
CA ASP A 59 -2.85 -42.19 -22.77
C ASP A 59 -3.52 -40.94 -23.35
N ALA A 60 -4.33 -41.11 -24.40
CA ALA A 60 -5.07 -40.02 -25.05
C ALA A 60 -6.04 -39.25 -24.13
N THR A 61 -6.40 -39.84 -22.98
CA THR A 61 -7.24 -39.21 -21.94
C THR A 61 -6.41 -38.64 -20.78
N GLY A 62 -5.08 -38.66 -20.90
CA GLY A 62 -4.15 -38.20 -19.89
C GLY A 62 -3.94 -39.19 -18.73
N ARG A 63 -4.51 -40.41 -18.79
CA ARG A 63 -4.40 -41.38 -17.70
C ARG A 63 -3.07 -42.11 -17.74
N PHE A 64 -2.53 -42.40 -16.56
CA PHE A 64 -1.34 -43.23 -16.40
C PHE A 64 -1.51 -44.27 -15.29
N THR A 65 -0.72 -45.33 -15.37
CA THR A 65 -0.59 -46.34 -14.33
C THR A 65 0.86 -46.80 -14.22
N LEU A 66 1.38 -46.85 -13.00
CA LEU A 66 2.66 -47.41 -12.61
C LEU A 66 2.39 -48.63 -11.72
N ASP A 67 2.58 -49.82 -12.27
CA ASP A 67 2.38 -51.07 -11.56
C ASP A 67 3.65 -51.56 -10.86
N SER A 68 3.46 -52.45 -9.88
CA SER A 68 4.55 -53.14 -9.17
C SER A 68 5.57 -52.17 -8.53
N VAL A 69 5.08 -51.05 -7.98
CA VAL A 69 5.92 -50.07 -7.28
C VAL A 69 6.21 -50.57 -5.87
N PRO A 70 7.47 -50.72 -5.44
CA PRO A 70 7.79 -51.16 -4.09
C PRO A 70 7.19 -50.24 -3.03
N ALA A 71 6.91 -50.77 -1.84
CA ALA A 71 6.42 -49.94 -0.74
C ALA A 71 7.48 -48.91 -0.32
N GLY A 72 7.10 -47.63 -0.29
CA GLY A 72 8.05 -46.54 -0.07
C GLY A 72 7.41 -45.16 -0.20
N ALA A 73 8.22 -44.12 0.02
CA ALA A 73 7.86 -42.74 -0.30
C ALA A 73 8.72 -42.29 -1.49
N TYR A 74 8.09 -41.69 -2.49
CA TYR A 74 8.71 -41.34 -3.75
C TYR A 74 8.26 -39.95 -4.21
N ASP A 75 9.12 -39.28 -4.96
CA ASP A 75 8.75 -38.10 -5.72
C ASP A 75 8.27 -38.54 -7.11
N LEU A 76 7.02 -38.25 -7.43
CA LEU A 76 6.41 -38.49 -8.74
C LEU A 76 6.57 -37.23 -9.59
N LEU A 77 7.12 -37.38 -10.79
CA LEU A 77 7.31 -36.31 -11.75
C LEU A 77 6.72 -36.69 -13.10
N PHE A 78 6.49 -35.69 -13.93
CA PHE A 78 6.20 -35.91 -15.34
C PHE A 78 6.93 -34.89 -16.23
N PHE A 79 7.15 -35.29 -17.46
CA PHE A 79 7.74 -34.48 -18.52
C PHE A 79 6.90 -34.57 -19.78
N HIS A 80 6.79 -33.47 -20.50
CA HIS A 80 6.14 -33.42 -21.80
C HIS A 80 6.81 -32.39 -22.70
N GLU A 81 7.00 -32.71 -23.97
CA GLU A 81 7.76 -31.86 -24.92
C GLU A 81 7.18 -30.46 -25.05
N ARG A 82 5.84 -30.34 -25.07
CA ARG A 82 5.18 -29.02 -25.09
C ARG A 82 5.59 -28.15 -23.90
N LEU A 83 5.68 -28.70 -22.69
CA LEU A 83 6.05 -27.93 -21.50
C LEU A 83 7.52 -27.56 -21.51
N ALA A 84 8.37 -28.47 -21.97
CA ALA A 84 9.79 -28.21 -22.19
C ALA A 84 10.00 -27.07 -23.18
N SER A 85 9.22 -27.03 -24.27
CA SER A 85 9.27 -25.94 -25.25
C SER A 85 8.81 -24.59 -24.69
N LEU A 86 7.95 -24.62 -23.66
CA LEU A 86 7.49 -23.43 -22.94
C LEU A 86 8.40 -23.06 -21.74
N GLY A 87 9.47 -23.83 -21.48
CA GLY A 87 10.33 -23.65 -20.32
C GLY A 87 9.65 -23.95 -18.97
N LEU A 88 8.57 -24.73 -18.98
CA LEU A 88 7.77 -25.04 -17.79
C LEU A 88 8.12 -26.43 -17.26
N SER A 89 8.26 -26.52 -15.94
CA SER A 89 8.38 -27.78 -15.21
C SER A 89 7.36 -27.84 -14.08
N ALA A 90 6.75 -29.01 -13.89
CA ALA A 90 5.99 -29.29 -12.69
C ALA A 90 6.95 -29.75 -11.59
N GLY A 91 6.74 -29.25 -10.37
CA GLY A 91 7.48 -29.71 -9.21
C GLY A 91 7.16 -31.17 -8.85
N PRO A 92 8.00 -31.84 -8.04
CA PRO A 92 7.76 -33.21 -7.60
C PRO A 92 6.52 -33.30 -6.69
N VAL A 93 5.70 -34.33 -6.90
CA VAL A 93 4.58 -34.68 -6.02
C VAL A 93 4.96 -35.88 -5.17
N GLN A 94 4.97 -35.74 -3.85
CA GLN A 94 5.26 -36.88 -2.98
C GLN A 94 4.10 -37.87 -2.93
N VAL A 95 4.41 -39.14 -3.20
CA VAL A 95 3.49 -40.26 -3.06
C VAL A 95 4.04 -41.28 -2.09
N ARG A 96 3.17 -41.89 -1.28
CA ARG A 96 3.52 -43.00 -0.38
C ARG A 96 2.76 -44.23 -0.80
N VAL A 97 3.49 -45.28 -1.18
CA VAL A 97 2.93 -46.56 -1.63
C VAL A 97 3.03 -47.58 -0.51
N ARG A 98 1.92 -48.22 -0.13
CA ARG A 98 1.90 -49.36 0.78
C ARG A 98 1.68 -50.68 0.02
N PRO A 99 2.01 -51.82 0.63
CA PRO A 99 1.78 -53.14 0.04
C PRO A 99 0.32 -53.35 -0.38
N GLY A 100 0.09 -53.70 -1.65
CA GLY A 100 -1.24 -53.95 -2.23
C GLY A 100 -2.12 -52.69 -2.39
N GLU A 101 -1.61 -51.51 -2.07
CA GLU A 101 -2.34 -50.25 -2.19
C GLU A 101 -2.35 -49.77 -3.63
N ARG A 102 -3.48 -49.14 -4.01
CA ARG A 102 -3.60 -48.36 -5.25
C ARG A 102 -3.69 -46.89 -4.86
N VAL A 103 -2.63 -46.14 -5.17
CA VAL A 103 -2.53 -44.72 -4.88
C VAL A 103 -3.03 -43.95 -6.09
N SER A 104 -4.09 -43.16 -5.93
CA SER A 104 -4.59 -42.26 -6.97
C SER A 104 -4.01 -40.86 -6.75
N VAL A 105 -3.35 -40.30 -7.76
CA VAL A 105 -2.80 -38.94 -7.72
C VAL A 105 -3.03 -38.24 -9.05
N ASP A 106 -3.58 -37.03 -9.01
CA ASP A 106 -3.66 -36.17 -10.18
C ASP A 106 -2.40 -35.32 -10.28
N LEU A 107 -1.78 -35.34 -11.45
CA LEU A 107 -0.62 -34.51 -11.77
C LEU A 107 -1.10 -33.36 -12.65
N ALA A 108 -0.58 -32.17 -12.41
CA ALA A 108 -0.92 -31.02 -13.22
C ALA A 108 0.32 -30.17 -13.48
N THR A 109 0.34 -29.52 -14.64
CA THR A 109 1.30 -28.42 -14.87
C THR A 109 1.00 -27.28 -13.90
N PRO A 110 1.98 -26.43 -13.56
CA PRO A 110 1.68 -25.17 -12.90
C PRO A 110 0.57 -24.44 -13.67
N SER A 111 -0.35 -23.81 -12.95
CA SER A 111 -1.41 -23.04 -13.60
C SER A 111 -0.78 -21.89 -14.39
N MET A 112 -1.47 -21.39 -15.43
CA MET A 112 -0.99 -20.22 -16.17
C MET A 112 -0.72 -19.02 -15.23
N GLU A 113 -1.47 -18.95 -14.13
CA GLU A 113 -1.27 -17.99 -13.03
C GLU A 113 0.08 -18.20 -12.33
N THR A 114 0.43 -19.43 -11.96
CA THR A 114 1.75 -19.75 -11.37
C THR A 114 2.89 -19.46 -12.36
N VAL A 115 2.71 -19.76 -13.64
CA VAL A 115 3.71 -19.51 -14.69
C VAL A 115 3.95 -18.03 -14.92
N LEU A 116 2.88 -17.26 -15.15
CA LEU A 116 2.98 -15.82 -15.38
C LEU A 116 3.44 -15.09 -14.12
N GLY A 117 3.12 -15.62 -12.94
CA GLY A 117 3.63 -15.18 -11.65
C GLY A 117 5.15 -15.33 -11.51
N GLY A 118 5.68 -16.49 -11.87
CA GLY A 118 7.13 -16.73 -11.88
C GLY A 118 7.88 -15.79 -12.83
N LEU A 119 7.25 -15.39 -13.94
CA LEU A 119 7.81 -14.39 -14.86
C LEU A 119 7.78 -12.97 -14.28
N CYS A 120 6.82 -12.65 -13.40
CA CYS A 120 6.80 -11.36 -12.71
C CYS A 120 7.93 -11.20 -11.69
N ALA A 121 8.42 -12.30 -11.10
CA ALA A 121 9.54 -12.26 -10.17
C ALA A 121 10.86 -11.79 -10.82
N LEU A 122 10.92 -11.74 -12.16
CA LEU A 122 12.05 -11.24 -12.94
C LEU A 122 11.96 -9.74 -13.28
N GLU A 123 10.82 -9.10 -13.04
CA GLU A 123 10.61 -7.67 -13.35
C GLU A 123 10.89 -6.81 -12.11
N GLU A 124 11.71 -5.75 -12.26
CA GLU A 124 12.00 -4.81 -11.17
C GLU A 124 10.79 -3.89 -10.91
N GLY A 125 10.40 -3.75 -9.64
CA GLY A 125 9.38 -2.80 -9.20
C GLY A 125 9.14 -2.85 -7.68
N GLU A 126 8.48 -1.83 -7.14
CA GLU A 126 8.22 -1.71 -5.69
C GLU A 126 7.07 -2.62 -5.20
N GLY A 127 6.14 -2.99 -6.09
CA GLY A 127 5.03 -3.88 -5.73
C GLY A 127 5.41 -5.35 -5.82
N SER A 128 4.75 -6.19 -5.01
CA SER A 128 4.98 -7.64 -4.95
C SER A 128 3.89 -8.49 -5.59
N ALA A 129 2.75 -7.89 -5.97
CA ALA A 129 1.62 -8.61 -6.55
C ALA A 129 1.59 -8.52 -8.08
N ALA A 130 0.78 -9.38 -8.71
CA ALA A 130 0.58 -9.37 -10.15
C ALA A 130 -0.87 -9.65 -10.55
N ALA A 131 -1.29 -9.06 -11.67
CA ALA A 131 -2.54 -9.40 -12.34
C ALA A 131 -2.26 -9.91 -13.76
N VAL A 132 -2.79 -11.07 -14.07
CA VAL A 132 -2.52 -11.79 -15.33
C VAL A 132 -3.82 -12.29 -15.92
N GLY A 133 -3.93 -12.37 -17.24
CA GLY A 133 -5.16 -12.87 -17.85
C GLY A 133 -5.22 -12.68 -19.34
N ARG A 134 -6.36 -13.04 -19.93
CA ARG A 134 -6.62 -12.85 -21.36
C ARG A 134 -7.54 -11.68 -21.62
N VAL A 135 -7.24 -10.92 -22.66
CA VAL A 135 -8.15 -9.95 -23.26
C VAL A 135 -8.80 -10.57 -24.48
N SER A 136 -10.13 -10.61 -24.49
CA SER A 136 -10.91 -11.13 -25.61
C SER A 136 -12.08 -10.22 -25.94
N ASP A 137 -12.61 -10.36 -27.14
CA ASP A 137 -13.88 -9.74 -27.52
C ASP A 137 -15.02 -10.43 -26.74
N ALA A 138 -15.79 -9.66 -25.98
CA ALA A 138 -16.78 -10.22 -25.05
C ALA A 138 -17.94 -10.94 -25.74
N THR A 139 -18.16 -10.71 -27.05
CA THR A 139 -19.24 -11.33 -27.81
C THR A 139 -18.77 -12.59 -28.53
N SER A 140 -17.62 -12.53 -29.20
CA SER A 140 -17.10 -13.64 -30.00
C SER A 140 -16.13 -14.56 -29.26
N GLY A 141 -15.59 -14.12 -28.12
CA GLY A 141 -14.56 -14.83 -27.37
C GLY A 141 -13.18 -14.82 -28.02
N VAL A 142 -13.03 -14.16 -29.19
CA VAL A 142 -11.77 -14.07 -29.93
C VAL A 142 -10.76 -13.25 -29.13
N SER A 143 -9.54 -13.78 -28.97
CA SER A 143 -8.43 -13.05 -28.33
C SER A 143 -8.16 -11.72 -29.03
N LEU A 144 -7.83 -10.68 -28.27
CA LEU A 144 -7.50 -9.36 -28.78
C LEU A 144 -6.01 -9.03 -28.53
N PRO A 145 -5.13 -9.27 -29.52
CA PRO A 145 -3.73 -8.86 -29.45
C PRO A 145 -3.54 -7.35 -29.44
N GLY A 146 -2.54 -6.86 -28.72
CA GLY A 146 -2.24 -5.43 -28.64
C GLY A 146 -3.30 -4.59 -27.91
N ALA A 147 -4.26 -5.22 -27.24
CA ALA A 147 -5.18 -4.55 -26.35
C ALA A 147 -4.42 -3.98 -25.15
N ARG A 148 -4.75 -2.75 -24.78
CA ARG A 148 -4.09 -2.04 -23.69
C ARG A 148 -4.83 -2.29 -22.39
N VAL A 149 -4.14 -2.90 -21.43
CA VAL A 149 -4.65 -3.12 -20.08
C VAL A 149 -4.12 -2.03 -19.16
N HIS A 150 -5.03 -1.27 -18.57
CA HIS A 150 -4.76 -0.26 -17.57
C HIS A 150 -5.09 -0.81 -16.19
N VAL A 151 -4.11 -0.79 -15.30
CA VAL A 151 -4.26 -1.10 -13.88
C VAL A 151 -4.07 0.18 -13.10
N SER A 152 -5.02 0.56 -12.24
CA SER A 152 -4.93 1.77 -11.42
C SER A 152 -5.28 1.50 -9.97
N TRP A 153 -4.56 2.14 -9.06
CA TRP A 153 -4.76 2.05 -7.61
C TRP A 153 -4.54 3.41 -6.96
N VAL A 154 -5.04 3.58 -5.74
CA VAL A 154 -4.80 4.79 -4.95
C VAL A 154 -3.98 4.37 -3.74
N PRO A 155 -2.70 4.77 -3.65
CA PRO A 155 -1.84 4.41 -2.53
C PRO A 155 -2.46 4.74 -1.18
N GLU A 156 -2.17 3.95 -0.16
CA GLU A 156 -2.62 4.26 1.20
C GLU A 156 -2.10 5.64 1.65
N GLY A 157 -3.00 6.54 2.05
CA GLY A 157 -2.69 7.94 2.37
C GLY A 157 -2.43 8.84 1.14
N GLY A 158 -2.37 8.27 -0.06
CA GLY A 158 -2.29 8.96 -1.34
C GLY A 158 -3.64 9.55 -1.77
N ARG A 159 -3.59 10.63 -2.56
CA ARG A 159 -4.77 11.26 -3.17
C ARG A 159 -4.81 11.15 -4.70
N ALA A 160 -3.73 10.66 -5.31
CA ALA A 160 -3.63 10.49 -6.75
C ALA A 160 -3.64 9.01 -7.07
N ALA A 161 -4.43 8.62 -8.06
CA ALA A 161 -4.37 7.25 -8.54
C ALA A 161 -3.09 7.08 -9.36
N GLU A 162 -2.33 6.06 -9.02
CA GLU A 162 -1.24 5.57 -9.85
C GLU A 162 -1.80 4.67 -10.94
N THR A 163 -1.05 4.48 -12.02
CA THR A 163 -1.47 3.66 -13.14
C THR A 163 -0.29 2.95 -13.77
N ARG A 164 -0.46 1.66 -14.02
CA ARG A 164 0.42 0.85 -14.87
C ARG A 164 -0.35 0.42 -16.11
N SER A 165 0.31 0.45 -17.27
CA SER A 165 -0.28 0.04 -18.54
C SER A 165 0.58 -1.01 -19.21
N VAL A 166 -0.05 -2.10 -19.66
CA VAL A 166 0.61 -3.19 -20.39
C VAL A 166 -0.20 -3.52 -21.65
N LEU A 167 0.41 -4.24 -22.58
CA LEU A 167 -0.26 -4.70 -23.80
C LEU A 167 -0.47 -6.21 -23.73
N SER A 168 -1.57 -6.68 -24.32
CA SER A 168 -1.74 -8.10 -24.60
C SER A 168 -0.86 -8.55 -25.77
N ASP A 169 -0.37 -9.78 -25.70
CA ASP A 169 0.43 -10.43 -26.74
C ASP A 169 -0.42 -10.96 -27.92
N ASP A 170 0.22 -11.67 -28.85
CA ASP A 170 -0.42 -12.25 -30.05
C ASP A 170 -1.50 -13.30 -29.73
N ALA A 171 -1.48 -13.88 -28.53
CA ALA A 171 -2.49 -14.81 -28.04
C ALA A 171 -3.57 -14.12 -27.17
N GLY A 172 -3.45 -12.81 -26.97
CA GLY A 172 -4.35 -11.99 -26.15
C GLY A 172 -4.01 -12.02 -24.66
N TRP A 173 -2.88 -12.58 -24.24
CA TRP A 173 -2.48 -12.62 -22.84
C TRP A 173 -1.81 -11.31 -22.43
N TYR A 174 -2.13 -10.83 -21.24
CA TYR A 174 -1.44 -9.71 -20.62
C TYR A 174 -0.88 -10.12 -19.26
N ARG A 175 0.14 -9.38 -18.84
CA ARG A 175 0.75 -9.52 -17.51
C ARG A 175 1.08 -8.13 -16.97
N ALA A 176 0.50 -7.79 -15.83
CA ALA A 176 0.79 -6.57 -15.08
C ALA A 176 1.47 -6.94 -13.75
N CYS A 177 2.79 -6.87 -13.73
CA CYS A 177 3.61 -7.19 -12.56
C CYS A 177 3.78 -5.97 -11.64
N ALA A 178 4.44 -6.19 -10.50
CA ALA A 178 4.84 -5.20 -9.50
C ALA A 178 3.70 -4.29 -9.01
N LEU A 179 2.50 -4.85 -8.88
CA LEU A 179 1.32 -4.17 -8.35
C LEU A 179 1.38 -4.11 -6.81
N PRO A 180 0.76 -3.10 -6.19
CA PRO A 180 0.73 -2.99 -4.74
C PRO A 180 -0.09 -4.13 -4.12
N ALA A 181 0.44 -4.72 -3.05
CA ALA A 181 -0.29 -5.64 -2.20
C ALA A 181 -1.07 -4.88 -1.13
N GLY A 182 -2.22 -5.40 -0.72
CA GLY A 182 -3.09 -4.80 0.31
C GLY A 182 -4.05 -3.72 -0.19
N GLU A 183 -3.84 -3.20 -1.41
CA GLU A 183 -4.69 -2.17 -2.01
C GLU A 183 -5.77 -2.76 -2.94
N ARG A 184 -6.85 -1.99 -3.14
CA ARG A 184 -7.82 -2.29 -4.20
C ARG A 184 -7.29 -1.72 -5.51
N VAL A 185 -7.04 -2.60 -6.47
CA VAL A 185 -6.64 -2.21 -7.83
C VAL A 185 -7.81 -2.37 -8.78
N ALA A 186 -7.95 -1.43 -9.71
CA ALA A 186 -8.92 -1.49 -10.79
C ALA A 186 -8.23 -1.87 -12.10
N VAL A 187 -8.78 -2.84 -12.81
CA VAL A 187 -8.26 -3.37 -14.07
C VAL A 187 -9.27 -3.14 -15.19
N VAL A 188 -8.81 -2.56 -16.29
CA VAL A 188 -9.60 -2.23 -17.49
C VAL A 188 -8.80 -2.56 -18.73
N ALA A 189 -9.37 -3.32 -19.67
CA ALA A 189 -8.81 -3.49 -21.01
C ALA A 189 -9.46 -2.50 -21.98
N SER A 190 -8.68 -2.00 -22.93
CA SER A 190 -9.14 -1.15 -24.03
C SER A 190 -8.56 -1.64 -25.35
N PHE A 191 -9.39 -1.62 -26.40
CA PHE A 191 -8.98 -1.98 -27.74
C PHE A 191 -9.71 -1.07 -28.73
N LEU A 192 -8.95 -0.20 -29.40
CA LEU A 192 -9.48 0.92 -30.20
C LEU A 192 -10.40 1.82 -29.35
N ASP A 193 -11.66 2.03 -29.75
CA ASP A 193 -12.66 2.86 -29.07
C ASP A 193 -13.55 2.07 -28.08
N ARG A 194 -13.22 0.79 -27.86
CA ARG A 194 -13.96 -0.13 -26.99
C ARG A 194 -13.18 -0.45 -25.74
N ALA A 195 -13.90 -0.77 -24.67
CA ALA A 195 -13.29 -1.16 -23.42
C ALA A 195 -14.05 -2.28 -22.70
N SER A 196 -13.36 -2.95 -21.80
CA SER A 196 -13.99 -3.84 -20.82
C SER A 196 -14.67 -3.02 -19.72
N PRO A 197 -15.63 -3.61 -18.99
CA PRO A 197 -16.05 -3.08 -17.70
C PRO A 197 -14.85 -2.93 -16.74
N ARG A 198 -14.93 -1.96 -15.83
CA ARG A 198 -14.00 -1.81 -14.72
C ARG A 198 -14.15 -2.98 -13.75
N ARG A 199 -13.09 -3.74 -13.54
CA ARG A 199 -13.04 -4.80 -12.51
C ARG A 199 -12.17 -4.34 -11.36
N GLU A 200 -12.69 -4.38 -10.15
CA GLU A 200 -11.92 -4.08 -8.94
C GLU A 200 -11.56 -5.37 -8.22
N ILE A 201 -10.28 -5.54 -7.90
CA ILE A 201 -9.72 -6.71 -7.24
C ILE A 201 -8.86 -6.26 -6.06
N SER A 202 -8.74 -7.12 -5.05
CA SER A 202 -7.78 -6.97 -3.97
C SER A 202 -6.66 -7.98 -4.19
N LEU A 203 -5.42 -7.54 -4.02
CA LEU A 203 -4.23 -8.37 -4.20
C LEU A 203 -3.51 -8.54 -2.86
N GLY A 204 -3.23 -9.78 -2.48
CA GLY A 204 -2.36 -10.13 -1.35
C GLY A 204 -0.88 -9.93 -1.67
N HIS A 205 -0.03 -10.09 -0.64
CA HIS A 205 1.42 -10.07 -0.81
C HIS A 205 1.86 -11.29 -1.62
N ASP A 206 2.70 -11.07 -2.63
CA ASP A 206 3.18 -12.10 -3.56
C ASP A 206 2.05 -12.86 -4.28
N GLU A 207 0.82 -12.30 -4.28
CA GLU A 207 -0.34 -12.90 -4.96
C GLU A 207 -0.27 -12.56 -6.45
N VAL A 208 -0.45 -13.60 -7.25
CA VAL A 208 -0.72 -13.47 -8.69
C VAL A 208 -2.19 -13.80 -8.87
N ARG A 209 -2.93 -12.90 -9.48
CA ARG A 209 -4.38 -13.03 -9.66
C ARG A 209 -4.74 -13.16 -11.13
N ALA A 210 -5.45 -14.23 -11.47
CA ALA A 210 -6.06 -14.38 -12.78
C ALA A 210 -7.28 -13.45 -12.98
N VAL A 211 -7.25 -12.61 -14.01
CA VAL A 211 -8.30 -11.64 -14.35
C VAL A 211 -8.49 -11.59 -15.86
N ASP A 212 -9.47 -12.34 -16.37
CA ASP A 212 -9.86 -12.20 -17.77
C ASP A 212 -10.73 -10.96 -18.00
N LEU A 213 -10.54 -10.33 -19.16
CA LEU A 213 -11.14 -9.07 -19.53
C LEU A 213 -11.83 -9.20 -20.90
N GLY A 214 -13.16 -9.17 -20.89
CA GLY A 214 -13.97 -9.09 -22.10
C GLY A 214 -14.15 -7.65 -22.55
N VAL A 215 -13.58 -7.27 -23.69
CA VAL A 215 -13.85 -5.99 -24.34
C VAL A 215 -15.18 -6.08 -25.08
N GLY A 216 -16.17 -5.33 -24.59
CA GLY A 216 -17.51 -5.34 -25.15
C GLY A 216 -17.65 -4.52 -26.44
N THR A 217 -18.89 -4.37 -26.89
CA THR A 217 -19.27 -3.42 -27.95
C THR A 217 -19.50 -2.00 -27.42
N ALA A 218 -19.42 -1.82 -26.10
CA ALA A 218 -19.68 -0.55 -25.46
C ALA A 218 -18.55 0.45 -25.78
N ARG A 219 -18.91 1.50 -26.52
CA ARG A 219 -18.00 2.58 -26.91
C ARG A 219 -17.68 3.46 -25.70
N SER A 220 -16.53 4.13 -25.75
CA SER A 220 -16.19 5.16 -24.77
C SER A 220 -17.29 6.22 -24.66
N ALA A 221 -17.59 6.61 -23.42
CA ALA A 221 -18.44 7.74 -23.08
C ALA A 221 -17.63 9.03 -22.98
N ARG A 222 -18.31 10.16 -23.15
CA ARG A 222 -17.77 11.51 -22.95
C ARG A 222 -18.49 12.16 -21.78
N LEU A 223 -17.73 12.72 -20.86
CA LEU A 223 -18.24 13.58 -19.80
C LEU A 223 -17.86 15.02 -20.11
N ARG A 224 -18.82 15.91 -20.18
CA ARG A 224 -18.64 17.36 -20.19
C ARG A 224 -19.26 17.93 -18.94
N GLY A 225 -18.75 19.06 -18.48
CA GLY A 225 -19.45 19.77 -17.45
C GLY A 225 -19.00 21.19 -17.27
N THR A 226 -19.76 21.89 -16.46
CA THR A 226 -19.51 23.28 -16.12
C THR A 226 -19.54 23.44 -14.61
N LEU A 227 -18.60 24.20 -14.07
CA LEU A 227 -18.54 24.53 -12.66
C LEU A 227 -19.18 25.90 -12.43
N VAL A 228 -20.06 25.97 -11.44
CA VAL A 228 -20.77 27.19 -11.06
C VAL A 228 -20.75 27.42 -9.56
N ASP A 229 -20.80 28.68 -9.15
CA ASP A 229 -21.07 29.07 -7.77
C ASP A 229 -22.52 28.70 -7.43
N GLY A 230 -22.71 27.95 -6.33
CA GLY A 230 -24.03 27.47 -5.90
C GLY A 230 -24.99 28.57 -5.46
N HIS A 231 -24.49 29.76 -5.14
CA HIS A 231 -25.27 30.92 -4.71
C HIS A 231 -25.50 31.93 -5.83
N THR A 232 -24.45 32.28 -6.57
CA THR A 232 -24.52 33.34 -7.61
C THR A 232 -24.81 32.77 -9.00
N GLY A 233 -24.52 31.50 -9.24
CA GLY A 233 -24.59 30.87 -10.56
C GLY A 233 -23.45 31.27 -11.50
N GLU A 234 -22.47 32.05 -11.03
CA GLU A 234 -21.31 32.46 -11.83
C GLU A 234 -20.40 31.28 -12.14
N ARG A 235 -19.69 31.34 -13.28
CA ARG A 235 -18.76 30.29 -13.71
C ARG A 235 -17.52 30.25 -12.83
N ILE A 236 -17.08 29.06 -12.43
CA ILE A 236 -15.87 28.85 -11.62
C ILE A 236 -14.78 28.21 -12.49
N GLY A 237 -13.80 29.00 -12.91
CA GLY A 237 -12.61 28.48 -13.58
C GLY A 237 -11.47 28.11 -12.64
N GLY A 238 -10.49 27.35 -13.12
CA GLY A 238 -9.27 27.03 -12.37
C GLY A 238 -9.42 25.99 -11.25
N ALA A 239 -10.57 25.31 -11.16
CA ALA A 239 -10.77 24.20 -10.23
C ALA A 239 -10.16 22.91 -10.77
N GLU A 240 -9.55 22.13 -9.89
CA GLU A 240 -9.09 20.77 -10.16
C GLU A 240 -10.30 19.83 -10.21
N VAL A 241 -10.39 19.03 -11.28
CA VAL A 241 -11.46 18.05 -11.51
C VAL A 241 -10.80 16.68 -11.73
N TRP A 242 -11.26 15.64 -11.03
CA TRP A 242 -10.74 14.28 -11.19
C TRP A 242 -11.85 13.23 -11.10
N LEU A 243 -11.58 12.07 -11.67
CA LEU A 243 -12.43 10.88 -11.51
C LEU A 243 -11.75 9.93 -10.53
N GLU A 244 -12.36 9.73 -9.36
CA GLU A 244 -11.80 8.91 -8.30
C GLU A 244 -11.48 7.49 -8.77
N GLY A 245 -10.38 6.93 -8.25
CA GLY A 245 -9.90 5.61 -8.64
C GLY A 245 -9.41 5.53 -10.09
N THR A 246 -9.13 6.66 -10.74
CA THR A 246 -8.47 6.73 -12.05
C THR A 246 -7.38 7.81 -12.05
N SER A 247 -6.45 7.75 -13.00
CA SER A 247 -5.48 8.82 -13.25
C SER A 247 -6.05 9.99 -14.05
N ARG A 248 -7.36 10.02 -14.36
CA ARG A 248 -8.00 11.10 -15.11
C ARG A 248 -8.21 12.31 -14.21
N ARG A 249 -7.43 13.36 -14.47
CA ARG A 249 -7.50 14.65 -13.79
C ARG A 249 -7.26 15.79 -14.79
N MET A 250 -7.90 16.93 -14.56
CA MET A 250 -7.68 18.15 -15.32
C MET A 250 -7.99 19.39 -14.46
N VAL A 251 -7.71 20.57 -15.01
CA VAL A 251 -8.12 21.86 -14.43
C VAL A 251 -9.15 22.47 -15.36
N SER A 252 -10.28 22.93 -14.80
CA SER A 252 -11.35 23.59 -15.55
C SER A 252 -10.84 24.86 -16.26
N SER A 253 -11.44 25.15 -17.42
CA SER A 253 -11.16 26.37 -18.19
C SER A 253 -11.50 27.63 -17.38
N PRO A 254 -11.04 28.82 -17.80
CA PRO A 254 -11.46 30.08 -17.18
C PRO A 254 -12.99 30.30 -17.18
N ASP A 255 -13.70 29.72 -18.15
CA ASP A 255 -15.17 29.76 -18.26
C ASP A 255 -15.86 28.65 -17.43
N GLY A 256 -15.09 27.89 -16.64
CA GLY A 256 -15.56 26.82 -15.76
C GLY A 256 -15.89 25.51 -16.46
N ASP A 257 -15.53 25.36 -17.73
CA ASP A 257 -15.79 24.15 -18.49
C ASP A 257 -14.73 23.06 -18.20
N PHE A 258 -15.17 21.81 -18.17
CA PHE A 258 -14.30 20.64 -18.11
C PHE A 258 -14.82 19.52 -19.01
N ALA A 259 -13.92 18.64 -19.47
CA ALA A 259 -14.29 17.50 -20.29
C ALA A 259 -13.35 16.31 -20.13
N PHE A 260 -13.93 15.11 -20.09
CA PHE A 260 -13.24 13.83 -20.21
C PHE A 260 -13.76 13.12 -21.47
N PRO A 261 -12.99 13.10 -22.56
CA PRO A 261 -13.48 12.68 -23.88
C PRO A 261 -13.66 11.16 -24.03
N GLU A 262 -12.91 10.37 -23.25
CA GLU A 262 -12.81 8.91 -23.42
C GLU A 262 -12.83 8.22 -22.05
N LEU A 263 -14.04 7.90 -21.61
CA LEU A 263 -14.31 7.18 -20.37
C LEU A 263 -14.95 5.84 -20.67
N THR A 264 -14.52 4.80 -19.97
CA THR A 264 -15.15 3.50 -20.06
C THR A 264 -16.55 3.55 -19.43
N PRO A 265 -17.53 2.79 -19.92
CA PRO A 265 -18.84 2.73 -19.27
C PRO A 265 -18.73 2.17 -17.85
N GLY A 266 -19.47 2.76 -16.91
CA GLY A 266 -19.45 2.37 -15.51
C GLY A 266 -19.77 3.49 -14.54
N ALA A 267 -19.72 3.16 -13.26
CA ALA A 267 -19.88 4.11 -12.16
C ALA A 267 -18.56 4.86 -11.91
N TYR A 268 -18.66 6.16 -11.70
CA TYR A 268 -17.56 7.04 -11.34
C TYR A 268 -17.97 7.94 -10.17
N THR A 269 -16.98 8.36 -9.38
CA THR A 269 -17.13 9.52 -8.50
C THR A 269 -16.32 10.67 -9.10
N LEU A 270 -17.01 11.75 -9.47
CA LEU A 270 -16.41 13.00 -9.91
C LEU A 270 -16.06 13.83 -8.68
N GLY A 271 -14.77 14.08 -8.48
CA GLY A 271 -14.29 15.00 -7.47
C GLY A 271 -13.93 16.35 -8.10
N VAL A 272 -14.30 17.44 -7.43
CA VAL A 272 -13.95 18.80 -7.80
C VAL A 272 -13.39 19.51 -6.58
N ARG A 273 -12.32 20.29 -6.77
CA ARG A 273 -11.72 21.11 -5.73
C ARG A 273 -11.25 22.46 -6.29
N HIS A 274 -11.61 23.52 -5.59
CA HIS A 274 -11.13 24.87 -5.85
C HIS A 274 -10.66 25.51 -4.54
N LEU A 275 -9.63 26.36 -4.60
CA LEU A 275 -9.07 27.01 -3.41
C LEU A 275 -10.09 27.89 -2.68
N ALA A 276 -10.93 28.62 -3.43
CA ALA A 276 -11.94 29.53 -2.89
C ALA A 276 -13.35 28.94 -2.73
N TYR A 277 -13.62 27.73 -3.23
CA TYR A 277 -14.95 27.09 -3.18
C TYR A 277 -14.92 25.71 -2.50
N GLY A 278 -13.79 25.29 -1.94
CA GLY A 278 -13.68 24.00 -1.27
C GLY A 278 -13.76 22.82 -2.24
N SER A 279 -14.32 21.70 -1.80
CA SER A 279 -14.37 20.46 -2.56
C SER A 279 -15.75 19.81 -2.52
N ARG A 280 -16.14 19.20 -3.63
CA ARG A 280 -17.39 18.44 -3.78
C ARG A 280 -17.12 17.13 -4.51
N THR A 281 -17.87 16.10 -4.16
CA THR A 281 -17.87 14.80 -4.84
C THR A 281 -19.29 14.44 -5.27
N ASP A 282 -19.45 13.99 -6.51
CA ASP A 282 -20.74 13.55 -7.07
C ASP A 282 -20.57 12.17 -7.74
N SER A 283 -21.54 11.28 -7.58
CA SER A 283 -21.54 9.98 -8.27
C SER A 283 -22.21 10.07 -9.64
N LEU A 284 -21.59 9.45 -10.64
CA LEU A 284 -22.02 9.44 -12.04
C LEU A 284 -22.07 8.00 -12.57
N ASN A 285 -23.05 7.69 -13.41
CA ASN A 285 -23.10 6.43 -14.14
C ASN A 285 -23.05 6.72 -15.63
N LEU A 286 -21.98 6.28 -16.30
CA LEU A 286 -21.77 6.49 -17.73
C LEU A 286 -22.14 5.23 -18.52
N SER A 287 -22.97 5.41 -19.54
CA SER A 287 -23.34 4.35 -20.49
C SER A 287 -22.46 4.40 -21.74
N GLY A 288 -22.32 3.27 -22.44
CA GLY A 288 -21.53 3.20 -23.68
C GLY A 288 -21.93 4.23 -24.73
N GLY A 289 -20.95 4.98 -25.25
CA GLY A 289 -21.16 6.01 -26.27
C GLY A 289 -21.98 7.23 -25.83
N SER A 290 -22.32 7.32 -24.53
CA SER A 290 -23.09 8.46 -24.01
C SER A 290 -22.23 9.73 -23.96
N ASP A 291 -22.88 10.86 -24.16
CA ASP A 291 -22.29 12.19 -24.01
C ASP A 291 -23.01 12.91 -22.87
N VAL A 292 -22.47 12.77 -21.67
CA VAL A 292 -23.08 13.22 -20.42
C VAL A 292 -22.61 14.63 -20.12
N SER A 293 -23.55 15.55 -19.91
CA SER A 293 -23.26 16.93 -19.48
C SER A 293 -23.73 17.14 -18.04
N VAL A 294 -22.84 17.62 -17.18
CA VAL A 294 -23.15 17.90 -15.76
C VAL A 294 -22.88 19.35 -15.40
N SER A 295 -23.68 19.92 -14.50
CA SER A 295 -23.38 21.21 -13.89
C SER A 295 -23.09 20.98 -12.41
N VAL A 296 -21.86 21.23 -11.99
CA VAL A 296 -21.44 21.04 -10.61
C VAL A 296 -21.44 22.39 -9.92
N ALA A 297 -22.35 22.55 -8.96
CA ALA A 297 -22.38 23.73 -8.10
C ALA A 297 -21.41 23.55 -6.93
N LEU A 298 -20.46 24.45 -6.77
CA LEU A 298 -19.62 24.52 -5.59
C LEU A 298 -20.12 25.66 -4.70
N ASP A 299 -20.31 25.37 -3.43
CA ASP A 299 -20.59 26.41 -2.46
C ASP A 299 -19.28 27.10 -2.11
N SER A 300 -19.27 28.43 -2.05
CA SER A 300 -18.11 29.17 -1.55
C SER A 300 -17.84 28.73 -0.10
N ARG A 301 -16.89 27.81 0.11
CA ARG A 301 -16.13 27.86 1.35
C ARG A 301 -15.32 29.13 1.27
N ALA A 302 -15.78 30.18 1.97
CA ALA A 302 -14.84 31.16 2.48
C ALA A 302 -13.76 30.37 3.22
N VAL A 303 -12.63 30.12 2.57
CA VAL A 303 -11.37 30.21 3.28
C VAL A 303 -11.39 31.64 3.77
N PRO A 304 -11.50 31.93 5.07
CA PRO A 304 -11.24 33.27 5.53
C PRO A 304 -9.81 33.55 5.06
N LEU A 305 -9.66 34.34 4.00
CA LEU A 305 -8.47 35.14 3.87
C LEU A 305 -8.57 36.08 5.05
N ASP A 306 -7.63 35.96 5.98
CA ASP A 306 -7.54 36.90 7.09
C ASP A 306 -7.61 38.31 6.46
N PRO A 307 -8.64 39.10 6.82
CA PRO A 307 -8.81 40.40 6.22
C PRO A 307 -7.60 41.24 6.59
N ILE A 308 -7.01 41.91 5.60
CA ILE A 308 -6.15 43.06 5.89
C ILE A 308 -7.10 44.16 6.36
N THR A 309 -7.37 44.15 7.66
CA THR A 309 -8.00 45.26 8.35
C THR A 309 -7.21 45.50 9.62
N VAL A 310 -6.49 46.61 9.63
CA VAL A 310 -5.84 47.14 10.83
C VAL A 310 -6.94 47.55 11.81
N THR A 311 -7.25 46.69 12.78
CA THR A 311 -7.78 47.12 14.07
C THR A 311 -7.56 46.05 15.13
N VAL A 312 -7.07 46.52 16.28
CA VAL A 312 -6.52 45.80 17.42
C VAL A 312 -7.65 45.17 18.24
N GLU A 313 -7.52 43.87 18.59
CA GLU A 313 -8.10 43.15 19.76
C GLU A 313 -8.45 41.69 19.40
N GLY A 314 -7.49 40.77 19.59
CA GLY A 314 -7.73 39.33 19.37
C GLY A 314 -6.64 38.40 19.93
N ALA A 315 -5.48 38.95 20.28
CA ALA A 315 -4.39 38.19 20.90
C ALA A 315 -4.79 37.53 22.24
N GLU A 316 -5.60 38.22 23.05
CA GLU A 316 -5.85 37.81 24.44
C GLU A 316 -6.72 36.54 24.57
N LEU A 317 -7.56 36.23 23.58
CA LEU A 317 -8.44 35.04 23.58
C LEU A 317 -7.71 33.78 23.11
N ALA A 318 -6.82 33.89 22.13
CA ALA A 318 -6.00 32.78 21.64
C ALA A 318 -4.95 32.35 22.68
N ASP A 319 -4.36 33.30 23.39
CA ASP A 319 -3.35 33.02 24.41
C ASP A 319 -3.93 32.35 25.66
N ARG A 320 -5.18 32.70 26.04
CA ARG A 320 -5.89 32.03 27.13
C ARG A 320 -6.19 30.55 26.81
N ALA A 321 -6.29 30.20 25.53
CA ALA A 321 -6.50 28.82 25.09
C ALA A 321 -5.23 27.96 25.11
N ILE A 322 -4.04 28.57 25.12
CA ILE A 322 -2.74 27.87 25.26
C ILE A 322 -2.57 27.32 26.69
N GLY A 323 -3.30 27.86 27.67
CA GLY A 323 -3.12 27.55 29.08
C GLY A 323 -1.89 28.26 29.67
N GLY A 324 -1.74 28.21 31.01
CA GLY A 324 -0.69 28.92 31.74
C GLY A 324 -1.06 30.35 32.14
N THR A 325 -0.06 31.11 32.59
CA THR A 325 -0.27 32.49 33.08
C THR A 325 0.02 33.51 32.00
N LEU A 326 -1.02 34.23 31.56
CA LEU A 326 -0.92 35.33 30.62
C LEU A 326 -0.61 36.64 31.35
N ILE A 327 0.44 37.32 30.89
CA ILE A 327 0.77 38.71 31.22
C ILE A 327 0.47 39.55 29.98
N THR A 328 -0.54 40.41 30.07
CA THR A 328 -1.01 41.22 28.96
C THR A 328 -0.14 42.47 28.76
N ARG A 329 -0.28 43.12 27.60
CA ARG A 329 0.38 44.39 27.30
C ARG A 329 0.11 45.45 28.36
N ALA A 330 -1.13 45.53 28.81
CA ALA A 330 -1.55 46.49 29.84
C ALA A 330 -0.79 46.29 31.16
N GLN A 331 -0.60 45.03 31.58
CA GLN A 331 0.14 44.70 32.81
C GLN A 331 1.64 45.01 32.67
N VAL A 332 2.22 44.81 31.48
CA VAL A 332 3.61 45.22 31.20
C VAL A 332 3.74 46.75 31.26
N ASP A 333 2.75 47.47 30.72
CA ASP A 333 2.70 48.94 30.73
C ASP A 333 2.62 49.55 32.13
N GLU A 334 1.86 48.95 33.05
CA GLU A 334 1.74 49.39 34.45
C GLU A 334 3.08 49.51 35.17
N ILE A 335 4.09 48.78 34.69
CA ILE A 335 5.38 48.66 35.36
C ILE A 335 6.54 49.14 34.49
N ARG A 336 6.25 49.57 33.27
CA ARG A 336 7.21 50.10 32.29
C ARG A 336 8.02 51.28 32.81
N GLY A 337 7.43 52.13 33.64
CA GLY A 337 8.13 53.26 34.26
C GLY A 337 9.17 52.85 35.32
N ARG A 338 9.17 51.59 35.75
CA ARG A 338 10.01 51.04 36.83
C ARG A 338 10.77 49.77 36.45
N ALA A 339 10.57 49.26 35.24
CA ALA A 339 11.20 48.05 34.71
C ALA A 339 11.86 48.35 33.36
N ARG A 340 13.15 48.05 33.24
CA ARG A 340 13.98 48.29 32.05
C ARG A 340 14.13 47.06 31.16
N ASP A 341 13.82 45.89 31.69
CA ASP A 341 13.94 44.62 30.99
C ASP A 341 12.90 43.60 31.49
N LEU A 342 12.78 42.48 30.77
CA LEU A 342 11.86 41.39 31.08
C LEU A 342 12.01 40.85 32.51
N ALA A 343 13.22 40.83 33.07
CA ALA A 343 13.46 40.30 34.41
C ALA A 343 12.81 41.18 35.48
N GLU A 344 12.93 42.50 35.31
CA GLU A 344 12.26 43.49 36.15
C GLU A 344 10.75 43.48 35.95
N VAL A 345 10.29 43.18 34.73
CA VAL A 345 8.86 43.00 34.45
C VAL A 345 8.29 41.84 35.27
N LEU A 346 8.89 40.65 35.15
CA LEU A 346 8.43 39.44 35.84
C LEU A 346 8.51 39.56 37.37
N ARG A 347 9.57 40.19 37.91
CA ARG A 347 9.66 40.47 39.36
C ARG A 347 8.64 41.51 39.80
N GLY A 348 8.44 42.54 38.99
CA GLY A 348 7.57 43.68 39.28
C GLY A 348 6.09 43.33 39.32
N LEU A 349 5.68 42.28 38.62
CA LEU A 349 4.31 41.73 38.62
C LEU A 349 4.10 40.63 39.66
N ARG A 350 5.14 40.22 40.41
CA ARG A 350 5.07 39.22 41.50
C ARG A 350 4.36 37.91 41.10
N GLN A 351 4.69 37.39 39.91
CA GLN A 351 4.07 36.17 39.41
C GLN A 351 4.43 34.96 40.28
N THR A 352 3.43 34.12 40.57
CA THR A 352 3.60 32.97 41.45
C THR A 352 4.36 31.85 40.74
N GLY A 353 5.27 31.19 41.46
CA GLY A 353 6.01 30.03 40.95
C GLY A 353 7.14 30.33 39.96
N ILE A 354 7.41 31.61 39.63
CA ILE A 354 8.55 32.01 38.80
C ILE A 354 9.75 32.35 39.68
N VAL A 355 10.92 31.89 39.26
CA VAL A 355 12.22 32.29 39.79
C VAL A 355 12.92 33.16 38.74
N VAL A 356 13.22 34.40 39.12
CA VAL A 356 14.00 35.33 38.30
C VAL A 356 15.25 35.74 39.07
N ARG A 357 16.42 35.23 38.67
CA ARG A 357 17.68 35.48 39.35
C ARG A 357 18.75 35.98 38.39
N ARG A 358 19.37 37.11 38.72
CA ARG A 358 20.58 37.57 38.03
C ARG A 358 21.81 37.03 38.75
N SER A 359 22.76 36.50 38.00
CA SER A 359 24.09 36.13 38.49
C SER A 359 25.17 36.64 37.53
N THR A 360 26.44 36.42 37.87
CA THR A 360 27.57 36.70 36.98
C THR A 360 27.56 35.85 35.70
N ALA A 361 26.79 34.75 35.67
CA ALA A 361 26.62 33.87 34.51
C ALA A 361 25.41 34.24 33.63
N GLY A 362 24.66 35.29 33.97
CA GLY A 362 23.51 35.76 33.21
C GLY A 362 22.21 35.84 34.02
N LEU A 363 21.11 36.05 33.29
CA LEU A 363 19.75 36.05 33.81
C LEU A 363 19.16 34.64 33.74
N CYS A 364 18.76 34.09 34.88
CA CYS A 364 17.94 32.89 34.93
C CYS A 364 16.47 33.26 35.12
N ILE A 365 15.63 32.83 34.18
CA ILE A 365 14.17 32.84 34.29
C ILE A 365 13.73 31.38 34.27
N GLY A 366 13.06 30.94 35.31
CA GLY A 366 12.63 29.56 35.47
C GLY A 366 11.47 29.43 36.44
N PHE A 367 11.14 28.21 36.82
CA PHE A 367 10.08 27.91 37.78
C PHE A 367 10.68 27.32 39.07
N THR A 368 9.96 27.43 40.18
CA THR A 368 10.42 26.91 41.49
C THR A 368 10.69 25.40 41.44
N GLN A 369 11.74 24.93 42.14
CA GLN A 369 12.33 23.60 41.98
C GLN A 369 11.39 22.40 42.23
N GLY A 370 10.27 22.58 42.94
CA GLY A 370 9.31 21.49 43.21
C GLY A 370 8.54 20.97 41.98
N GLN A 371 8.80 21.53 40.79
CA GLN A 371 8.06 21.25 39.56
C GLN A 371 8.96 20.75 38.40
N ALA A 372 10.30 20.78 38.54
CA ALA A 372 11.22 20.44 37.46
C ALA A 372 11.70 18.97 37.54
N ARG A 373 11.62 18.22 36.43
CA ARG A 373 12.05 16.81 36.35
C ARG A 373 13.55 16.61 36.09
N MET A 374 14.31 17.69 35.90
CA MET A 374 15.73 17.64 35.56
C MET A 374 16.63 18.05 36.73
N SER A 375 17.65 17.25 37.03
CA SER A 375 18.64 17.55 38.06
C SER A 375 19.62 18.61 37.53
N PHE A 376 19.50 19.84 38.01
CA PHE A 376 20.37 20.96 37.63
C PHE A 376 21.29 21.31 38.79
N ARG A 377 22.59 21.45 38.53
CA ARG A 377 23.57 21.85 39.54
C ARG A 377 23.53 23.37 39.70
N GLY A 378 22.52 23.86 40.42
CA GLY A 378 22.31 25.28 40.75
C GLY A 378 20.85 25.59 41.10
N ASP A 379 20.62 26.65 41.89
CA ASP A 379 19.28 26.91 42.46
C ASP A 379 18.26 27.56 41.50
N CYS A 380 18.53 27.56 40.19
CA CYS A 380 17.58 28.05 39.18
C CYS A 380 17.69 27.20 37.92
N VAL A 381 16.61 26.49 37.57
CA VAL A 381 16.50 25.68 36.35
C VAL A 381 15.88 26.57 35.26
N PRO A 382 16.61 26.91 34.18
CA PRO A 382 16.08 27.83 33.17
C PRO A 382 14.94 27.19 32.38
N ALA A 383 13.87 27.96 32.17
CA ALA A 383 12.80 27.62 31.25
C ALA A 383 13.26 27.78 29.79
N LEU A 384 12.60 27.09 28.87
CA LEU A 384 12.77 27.37 27.44
C LEU A 384 12.15 28.72 27.10
N VAL A 385 12.80 29.49 26.22
CA VAL A 385 12.29 30.80 25.78
C VAL A 385 11.92 30.72 24.31
N TYR A 386 10.74 31.22 23.98
CA TYR A 386 10.32 31.49 22.60
C TYR A 386 10.02 32.97 22.44
N ILE A 387 10.42 33.54 21.31
CA ILE A 387 10.11 34.90 20.92
C ILE A 387 9.35 34.80 19.59
N ASP A 388 8.12 35.31 19.55
CA ASP A 388 7.26 35.26 18.36
C ASP A 388 7.14 33.84 17.76
N ASN A 389 6.91 32.86 18.64
CA ASN A 389 6.85 31.41 18.34
C ASN A 389 8.16 30.77 17.85
N VAL A 390 9.28 31.50 17.82
CA VAL A 390 10.60 30.96 17.48
C VAL A 390 11.39 30.64 18.73
N ARG A 391 11.90 29.41 18.85
CA ARG A 391 12.73 28.99 19.99
C ARG A 391 14.03 29.78 20.00
N ALA A 392 14.32 30.49 21.08
CA ALA A 392 15.60 31.15 21.25
C ALA A 392 16.71 30.12 21.41
N ALA A 393 17.78 30.25 20.61
CA ALA A 393 18.97 29.41 20.75
C ALA A 393 19.68 29.67 22.09
N ASP A 394 19.67 30.93 22.53
CA ASP A 394 20.17 31.36 23.84
C ASP A 394 19.03 32.04 24.64
N PRO A 395 18.60 31.49 25.78
CA PRO A 395 17.60 32.11 26.66
C PRO A 395 17.98 33.50 27.15
N GLN A 396 19.27 33.88 27.13
CA GLN A 396 19.73 35.22 27.53
C GLN A 396 19.22 36.33 26.61
N VAL A 397 18.80 36.00 25.39
CA VAL A 397 18.16 36.96 24.48
C VAL A 397 16.89 37.57 25.10
N ALA A 398 16.21 36.86 26.00
CA ALA A 398 15.07 37.39 26.73
C ALA A 398 15.44 38.60 27.63
N ALA A 399 16.68 38.65 28.11
CA ALA A 399 17.18 39.72 28.97
C ALA A 399 17.51 41.02 28.21
N THR A 400 17.68 40.95 26.88
CA THR A 400 18.05 42.08 26.04
C THR A 400 16.84 42.68 25.30
N LEU A 401 15.66 42.08 25.44
CA LEU A 401 14.42 42.60 24.85
C LEU A 401 13.98 43.88 25.56
N PRO A 402 13.83 45.01 24.83
CA PRO A 402 13.31 46.23 25.42
C PRO A 402 11.83 46.04 25.80
N VAL A 403 11.43 46.58 26.95
CA VAL A 403 10.07 46.45 27.50
C VAL A 403 9.02 47.06 26.55
N GLU A 404 9.44 48.04 25.75
CA GLU A 404 8.60 48.70 24.76
C GLU A 404 8.20 47.76 23.62
N ALA A 405 9.06 46.81 23.28
CA ALA A 405 8.84 45.85 22.22
C ALA A 405 8.00 44.65 22.66
N ILE A 406 7.87 44.38 23.97
CA ILE A 406 7.09 43.25 24.48
C ILE A 406 5.60 43.56 24.34
N ASP A 407 4.88 42.81 23.52
CA ASP A 407 3.42 42.87 23.47
C ASP A 407 2.83 42.15 24.69
N ARG A 408 3.21 40.89 24.90
CA ARG A 408 2.65 40.03 25.96
C ARG A 408 3.55 38.84 26.26
N ILE A 409 3.34 38.20 27.41
CA ILE A 409 4.15 37.07 27.88
C ILE A 409 3.22 35.97 28.36
N ILE A 410 3.49 34.71 27.98
CA ILE A 410 2.78 33.53 28.50
C ILE A 410 3.78 32.63 29.21
N LEU A 411 3.39 32.19 30.40
CA LEU A 411 4.23 31.40 31.28
C LEU A 411 3.60 30.02 31.46
N LEU A 412 4.27 29.00 30.94
CA LEU A 412 3.83 27.62 31.01
C LEU A 412 4.67 26.87 32.04
N ARG A 413 4.01 26.38 33.08
CA ARG A 413 4.67 25.56 34.11
C ARG A 413 5.17 24.25 33.48
N PRO A 414 6.16 23.56 34.09
CA PRO A 414 6.74 22.34 33.53
C PRO A 414 5.75 21.26 33.06
N VAL A 415 4.61 21.09 33.76
CA VAL A 415 3.56 20.13 33.37
C VAL A 415 2.79 20.59 32.12
N GLU A 416 2.44 21.87 32.05
CA GLU A 416 1.73 22.48 30.91
C GLU A 416 2.64 22.50 29.67
N ALA A 417 3.90 22.90 29.87
CA ALA A 417 4.93 22.91 28.84
C ALA A 417 5.19 21.52 28.26
N GLY A 418 5.26 20.48 29.12
CA GLY A 418 5.48 19.09 28.70
C GLY A 418 4.44 18.57 27.72
N ASN A 419 3.17 18.95 27.90
CA ASN A 419 2.08 18.52 27.04
C ASN A 419 2.10 19.21 25.66
N LEU A 420 2.58 20.47 25.61
CA LEU A 420 2.53 21.29 24.39
C LEU A 420 3.81 21.25 23.56
N PHE A 421 4.97 21.17 24.21
CA PHE A 421 6.29 21.28 23.57
C PHE A 421 7.12 19.99 23.63
N GLY A 422 6.61 18.95 24.28
CA GLY A 422 7.23 17.63 24.31
C GLY A 422 8.56 17.56 25.07
N MET A 423 9.40 16.60 24.69
CA MET A 423 10.63 16.24 25.41
C MET A 423 11.62 17.42 25.48
N GLY A 424 12.10 17.76 26.68
CA GLY A 424 13.02 18.89 26.93
C GLY A 424 12.38 20.17 27.45
N SER A 425 11.06 20.26 27.50
CA SER A 425 10.30 21.40 28.06
C SER A 425 9.96 21.25 29.56
N GLY A 426 10.47 20.19 30.21
CA GLY A 426 10.21 19.84 31.62
C GLY A 426 10.81 20.78 32.67
N SER A 427 11.39 21.91 32.25
CA SER A 427 11.76 23.05 33.11
C SER A 427 10.81 24.25 32.98
N GLY A 428 9.75 24.13 32.16
CA GLY A 428 8.79 25.18 31.84
C GLY A 428 9.14 25.95 30.57
N VAL A 429 8.20 26.73 30.05
CA VAL A 429 8.34 27.53 28.83
C VAL A 429 7.87 28.96 29.07
N VAL A 430 8.63 29.93 28.57
CA VAL A 430 8.29 31.37 28.55
C VAL A 430 8.10 31.77 27.09
N LEU A 431 6.88 32.12 26.71
CA LEU A 431 6.53 32.65 25.39
C LEU A 431 6.50 34.18 25.49
N ILE A 432 7.24 34.86 24.62
CA ILE A 432 7.29 36.31 24.53
C ILE A 432 6.81 36.69 23.13
N TYR A 433 5.77 37.49 23.04
CA TYR A 433 5.33 38.06 21.78
C TYR A 433 5.75 39.52 21.75
N THR A 434 6.37 39.94 20.64
CA THR A 434 6.76 41.32 20.43
C THR A 434 5.71 42.07 19.61
N LYS A 435 5.70 43.40 19.73
CA LYS A 435 4.83 44.24 18.91
C LYS A 435 5.23 44.09 17.44
N SER A 436 4.24 43.82 16.60
CA SER A 436 4.37 43.94 15.15
C SER A 436 4.82 45.38 14.83
N ARG A 437 5.87 45.53 14.02
CA ARG A 437 6.29 46.85 13.54
C ARG A 437 5.25 47.48 12.62
#